data_AF-A0A6N8FCP5-F1
#
_entry.id   AF-A0A6N8FCP5-F1
#
_cell.length_a   1.000
_cell.length_b   1.000
_cell.length_c   1.000
_cell.angle_alpha   90.00
_cell.angle_beta   90.00
_cell.angle_gamma   90.00
#
_symmetry.space_group_name_H-M   'P 1'
#
loop_
_entity.id
_entity.type
_entity.pdbx_description
1 polymer ?
#
loop_
_entity_poly.entity_id
_entity_poly.type
_entity_poly.pdbx_seq_one_letter_code
_entity_poly.pdbx_strand_id
1 'polypeptide(L)'
;MRSSLKLFALFIIIMSFSTATSIYADNKLKGPKGVDYGEMGETYGPITSRDTMWKLGNKFRHRNNVSVYQVMVAILKKNPSSFDYNNLNGLKNGTILKIPSHKEVMSVEPLYAKERADADDELWKGILSGKANKQSIDVALAPIEAAKQVDVTNAKKKYLRKLKR
;
A
#
# COMPACT_ATOMS: atom_id res chain seq x y z
N MET A 1 25.42 -68.98 -16.48
CA MET A 1 26.31 -68.15 -17.32
C MET A 1 26.48 -66.80 -16.63
N ARG A 2 27.70 -66.52 -16.17
CA ARG A 2 28.07 -65.21 -15.61
C ARG A 2 28.24 -64.25 -16.79
N SER A 3 27.67 -63.06 -16.70
CA SER A 3 28.23 -61.92 -17.42
C SER A 3 28.25 -60.70 -16.51
N SER A 4 29.37 -60.00 -16.60
CA SER A 4 29.93 -59.02 -15.69
C SER A 4 30.48 -57.86 -16.54
N LEU A 5 30.69 -56.71 -15.89
CA LEU A 5 31.26 -55.42 -16.36
C LEU A 5 30.20 -54.41 -16.84
N LYS A 6 29.88 -53.32 -16.10
CA LYS A 6 30.63 -52.22 -15.45
C LYS A 6 30.59 -50.95 -16.31
N LEU A 7 30.13 -49.86 -15.66
CA LEU A 7 30.44 -48.45 -15.90
C LEU A 7 30.10 -47.86 -17.29
N PHE A 8 29.15 -46.92 -17.32
CA PHE A 8 29.50 -45.53 -17.58
C PHE A 8 28.50 -44.60 -16.88
N ALA A 9 29.07 -43.62 -16.19
CA ALA A 9 28.38 -42.64 -15.38
C ALA A 9 27.59 -41.64 -16.26
N LEU A 10 26.82 -40.82 -15.55
CA LEU A 10 26.44 -39.45 -15.93
C LEU A 10 25.15 -39.32 -16.75
N PHE A 11 24.01 -39.61 -16.11
CA PHE A 11 22.78 -38.90 -16.48
C PHE A 11 22.85 -37.51 -15.83
N ILE A 12 23.29 -36.53 -16.61
CA ILE A 12 23.37 -35.13 -16.22
C ILE A 12 21.97 -34.67 -15.80
N ILE A 13 21.88 -34.32 -14.51
CA ILE A 13 20.82 -33.50 -13.94
C ILE A 13 20.89 -32.15 -14.64
N ILE A 14 20.08 -31.94 -15.68
CA ILE A 14 19.76 -30.59 -16.17
C ILE A 14 18.42 -30.22 -15.54
N MET A 15 18.47 -30.00 -14.23
CA MET A 15 17.43 -29.29 -13.51
C MET A 15 17.53 -27.84 -13.97
N SER A 16 16.79 -27.50 -15.02
CA SER A 16 16.67 -26.14 -15.53
C SER A 16 16.05 -25.25 -14.46
N PHE A 17 16.87 -24.70 -13.58
CA PHE A 17 16.52 -23.53 -12.80
C PHE A 17 16.43 -22.37 -13.79
N SER A 18 15.23 -22.13 -14.30
CA SER A 18 14.93 -20.85 -14.93
C SER A 18 14.97 -19.80 -13.83
N THR A 19 16.10 -19.10 -13.70
CA THR A 19 16.13 -17.85 -12.96
C THR A 19 15.34 -16.84 -13.80
N ALA A 20 14.09 -16.61 -13.42
CA ALA A 20 13.32 -15.48 -13.92
C ALA A 20 14.01 -14.20 -13.43
N THR A 21 14.95 -13.69 -14.22
CA THR A 21 15.50 -12.35 -14.01
C THR A 21 14.41 -11.37 -14.45
N SER A 22 13.65 -10.85 -13.49
CA SER A 22 12.87 -9.64 -13.73
C SER A 22 13.87 -8.51 -13.90
N ILE A 23 14.19 -8.19 -15.15
CA ILE A 23 14.79 -6.90 -15.49
C ILE A 23 13.70 -5.89 -15.19
N TYR A 24 13.76 -5.26 -14.00
CA TYR A 24 13.02 -4.05 -13.73
C TYR A 24 13.59 -2.98 -14.65
N ALA A 25 13.06 -2.92 -15.87
CA ALA A 25 13.28 -1.81 -16.76
C ALA A 25 12.85 -0.56 -16.00
N ASP A 26 13.76 0.39 -15.84
CA ASP A 26 13.51 1.74 -15.33
C ASP A 26 12.71 2.53 -16.38
N ASN A 27 11.52 2.00 -16.71
CA ASN A 27 10.58 2.61 -17.63
C ASN A 27 9.66 3.49 -16.81
N LYS A 28 10.22 4.61 -16.35
CA LYS A 28 9.48 5.77 -15.87
C LYS A 28 8.75 6.42 -17.04
N LEU A 29 7.82 5.70 -17.66
CA LEU A 29 6.80 6.28 -18.51
C LEU A 29 5.94 7.14 -17.59
N LYS A 30 6.26 8.44 -17.52
CA LYS A 30 5.31 9.43 -17.05
C LYS A 30 4.14 9.34 -18.01
N GLY A 31 3.10 8.60 -17.62
CA GLY A 31 1.85 8.58 -18.36
C GLY A 31 1.30 10.01 -18.51
N PRO A 32 0.27 10.19 -19.34
CA PRO A 32 -0.34 11.49 -19.52
C PRO A 32 -0.72 12.11 -18.16
N LYS A 33 -0.46 13.42 -18.00
CA LYS A 33 -0.93 14.15 -16.82
C LYS A 33 -2.47 14.13 -16.83
N GLY A 34 -3.09 13.83 -15.69
CA GLY A 34 -4.55 13.73 -15.61
C GLY A 34 -5.10 12.35 -15.95
N VAL A 35 -4.29 11.29 -15.86
CA VAL A 35 -4.75 9.91 -15.94
C VAL A 35 -4.96 9.34 -14.54
N ASP A 36 -6.02 8.54 -14.38
CA ASP A 36 -6.22 7.71 -13.20
C ASP A 36 -5.40 6.41 -13.32
N TYR A 37 -4.16 6.47 -12.85
CA TYR A 37 -3.24 5.34 -12.85
C TYR A 37 -3.78 4.12 -12.08
N GLY A 38 -4.63 4.34 -11.08
CA GLY A 38 -5.19 3.24 -10.30
C GLY A 38 -6.27 2.46 -11.06
N GLU A 39 -7.06 3.11 -11.92
CA GLU A 39 -8.01 2.42 -12.82
C GLU A 39 -7.28 1.59 -13.89
N MET A 40 -6.09 2.03 -14.31
CA MET A 40 -5.25 1.28 -15.26
C MET A 40 -4.52 0.09 -14.62
N GLY A 41 -4.63 -0.09 -13.29
CA GLY A 41 -3.92 -1.15 -12.57
C GLY A 41 -2.42 -0.91 -12.45
N GLU A 42 -1.97 0.34 -12.60
CA GLU A 42 -0.56 0.70 -12.58
C GLU A 42 0.07 0.49 -11.20
N THR A 43 1.38 0.30 -11.22
CA THR A 43 2.20 0.14 -10.01
C THR A 43 3.29 1.19 -9.96
N TYR A 44 3.85 1.40 -8.77
CA TYR A 44 4.96 2.32 -8.56
C TYR A 44 6.01 1.73 -7.64
N GLY A 45 7.25 1.76 -8.10
CA GLY A 45 8.39 1.35 -7.33
C GLY A 45 9.54 0.91 -8.25
N PRO A 46 10.58 0.29 -7.68
CA PRO A 46 10.74 0.04 -6.25
C PRO A 46 10.80 1.34 -5.44
N ILE A 47 10.19 1.36 -4.26
CA ILE A 47 10.25 2.52 -3.36
C ILE A 47 11.69 2.77 -2.92
N THR A 48 12.08 4.04 -2.92
CA THR A 48 13.40 4.48 -2.48
C THR A 48 13.29 5.41 -1.27
N SER A 49 14.41 5.65 -0.59
CA SER A 49 14.48 6.62 0.52
C SER A 49 14.15 8.07 0.12
N ARG A 50 14.05 8.35 -1.19
CA ARG A 50 13.65 9.67 -1.71
C ARG A 50 12.14 9.82 -1.81
N ASP A 51 11.40 8.70 -1.79
CA ASP A 51 9.95 8.68 -1.80
C ASP A 51 9.41 8.93 -0.40
N THR A 52 8.38 9.76 -0.31
CA THR A 52 7.65 10.00 0.93
C THR A 52 6.16 9.92 0.62
N MET A 53 5.34 9.58 1.61
CA MET A 53 3.89 9.51 1.38
C MET A 53 3.31 10.83 0.91
N TRP A 54 3.85 11.97 1.36
CA TRP A 54 3.44 13.27 0.83
C TRP A 54 3.77 13.46 -0.66
N LYS A 55 4.97 13.06 -1.10
CA LYS A 55 5.37 13.12 -2.52
C LYS A 55 4.49 12.20 -3.37
N LEU A 56 4.26 10.97 -2.91
CA LEU A 56 3.42 9.99 -3.60
C LEU A 56 1.95 10.43 -3.63
N GLY A 57 1.45 10.94 -2.51
CA GLY A 57 0.11 11.51 -2.40
C GLY A 57 -0.11 12.63 -3.41
N ASN A 58 0.81 13.60 -3.49
CA ASN A 58 0.74 14.66 -4.50
C ASN A 58 0.86 14.13 -5.93
N LYS A 59 1.72 13.13 -6.16
CA LYS A 59 1.94 12.54 -7.48
C LYS A 59 0.70 11.82 -8.02
N PHE A 60 0.02 11.06 -7.17
CA PHE A 60 -1.12 10.22 -7.57
C PHE A 60 -2.48 10.87 -7.31
N ARG A 61 -2.50 12.13 -6.84
CA ARG A 61 -3.71 12.94 -6.74
C ARG A 61 -4.16 13.38 -8.13
N HIS A 62 -4.94 12.52 -8.79
CA HIS A 62 -5.43 12.74 -10.14
C HIS A 62 -6.35 13.98 -10.26
N ARG A 63 -7.25 14.20 -9.29
CA ARG A 63 -8.20 15.32 -9.26
C ARG A 63 -8.11 16.10 -7.95
N ASN A 64 -8.47 17.38 -8.00
CA ASN A 64 -8.37 18.29 -6.85
C ASN A 64 -9.56 18.23 -5.88
N ASN A 65 -10.55 17.37 -6.13
CA ASN A 65 -11.70 17.14 -5.24
C ASN A 65 -11.40 16.17 -4.07
N VAL A 66 -10.15 15.71 -3.94
CA VAL A 66 -9.67 14.88 -2.83
C VAL A 66 -8.40 15.49 -2.26
N SER A 67 -8.18 15.29 -0.96
CA SER A 67 -6.98 15.74 -0.26
C SER A 67 -5.79 14.81 -0.49
N VAL A 68 -4.58 15.32 -0.27
CA VAL A 68 -3.35 14.50 -0.28
C VAL A 68 -3.44 13.39 0.79
N TYR A 69 -4.01 13.69 1.96
CA TYR A 69 -4.23 12.72 3.03
C TYR A 69 -5.12 11.55 2.61
N GLN A 70 -6.20 11.80 1.88
CA GLN A 70 -7.05 10.72 1.34
C GLN A 70 -6.26 9.80 0.41
N VAL A 71 -5.41 10.37 -0.47
CA VAL A 71 -4.55 9.57 -1.36
C VAL A 71 -3.56 8.75 -0.54
N MET A 72 -2.92 9.37 0.46
CA MET A 72 -1.95 8.69 1.34
C MET A 72 -2.58 7.48 2.05
N VAL A 73 -3.75 7.68 2.67
CA VAL A 73 -4.48 6.61 3.36
C VAL A 73 -4.97 5.54 2.39
N ALA A 74 -5.41 5.92 1.18
CA ALA A 74 -5.81 4.94 0.16
C ALA A 74 -4.62 4.07 -0.30
N ILE A 75 -3.43 4.66 -0.48
CA ILE A 75 -2.21 3.93 -0.81
C ILE A 75 -1.88 2.92 0.31
N LEU A 76 -1.93 3.34 1.58
CA LEU A 76 -1.68 2.46 2.72
C LEU A 76 -2.68 1.29 2.77
N LYS A 77 -3.98 1.58 2.64
CA LYS A 77 -5.04 0.56 2.64
C LYS A 77 -4.87 -0.46 1.51
N LYS A 78 -4.42 -0.01 0.34
CA LYS A 78 -4.22 -0.88 -0.83
C LYS A 78 -2.92 -1.70 -0.74
N ASN A 79 -1.96 -1.26 0.09
CA ASN A 79 -0.62 -1.85 0.18
C ASN A 79 -0.16 -2.11 1.62
N PRO A 80 -0.95 -2.77 2.49
CA PRO A 80 -0.66 -2.85 3.93
C PRO A 80 0.68 -3.52 4.25
N SER A 81 1.15 -4.47 3.43
CA SER A 81 2.44 -5.14 3.62
C SER A 81 3.66 -4.23 3.37
N SER A 82 3.46 -3.13 2.64
CA SER A 82 4.52 -2.15 2.29
C SER A 82 4.77 -1.13 3.39
N PHE A 83 4.01 -1.17 4.48
CA PHE A 83 4.14 -0.25 5.61
C PHE A 83 4.45 -1.01 6.89
N ASP A 84 5.51 -0.60 7.57
CA ASP A 84 5.77 -1.03 8.94
C ASP A 84 4.78 -0.37 9.89
N TYR A 85 4.39 -1.14 10.91
CA TYR A 85 3.45 -0.73 11.96
C TYR A 85 2.10 -0.20 11.44
N ASN A 86 1.73 -0.52 10.20
CA ASN A 86 0.54 0.03 9.55
C ASN A 86 0.52 1.58 9.61
N ASN A 87 1.67 2.23 9.53
CA ASN A 87 1.81 3.68 9.71
C ASN A 87 2.21 4.35 8.38
N LEU A 88 1.62 5.49 8.05
CA LEU A 88 1.93 6.25 6.83
C LEU A 88 3.42 6.62 6.67
N ASN A 89 4.14 6.79 7.78
CA ASN A 89 5.58 7.07 7.78
C ASN A 89 6.45 5.80 7.70
N GLY A 90 5.86 4.63 7.90
CA GLY A 90 6.53 3.33 7.86
C GLY A 90 6.74 2.75 6.47
N LEU A 91 6.76 3.55 5.41
CA LEU A 91 6.87 3.05 4.03
C LEU A 91 8.22 2.34 3.78
N LYS A 92 8.18 1.09 3.34
CA LYS A 92 9.36 0.22 3.14
C LYS A 92 10.04 0.44 1.79
N ASN A 93 11.35 0.65 1.82
CA ASN A 93 12.20 0.65 0.63
C ASN A 93 12.14 -0.70 -0.09
N GLY A 94 12.29 -0.67 -1.42
CA GLY A 94 12.27 -1.85 -2.30
C GLY A 94 10.89 -2.37 -2.64
N THR A 95 9.83 -1.94 -1.94
CA THR A 95 8.47 -2.40 -2.21
C THR A 95 7.90 -1.81 -3.50
N ILE A 96 6.92 -2.48 -4.09
CA ILE A 96 6.17 -2.01 -5.25
C ILE A 96 4.74 -1.75 -4.80
N LEU A 97 4.27 -0.52 -4.98
CA LEU A 97 2.93 -0.10 -4.60
C LEU A 97 1.95 -0.30 -5.76
N LYS A 98 0.78 -0.87 -5.48
CA LYS A 98 -0.40 -0.75 -6.33
C LYS A 98 -1.00 0.64 -6.14
N ILE A 99 -1.26 1.36 -7.24
CA ILE A 99 -1.83 2.71 -7.15
C ILE A 99 -3.34 2.62 -6.92
N PRO A 100 -3.91 3.32 -5.92
CA PRO A 100 -5.35 3.38 -5.74
C PRO A 100 -6.00 4.20 -6.85
N SER A 101 -7.18 3.76 -7.30
CA SER A 101 -7.98 4.51 -8.25
C SER A 101 -8.61 5.73 -7.59
N HIS A 102 -9.05 6.71 -8.38
CA HIS A 102 -9.71 7.89 -7.85
C HIS A 102 -10.97 7.53 -7.05
N LYS A 103 -11.70 6.48 -7.47
CA LYS A 103 -12.86 5.96 -6.74
C LYS A 103 -12.47 5.38 -5.38
N GLU A 104 -11.37 4.64 -5.31
CA GLU A 104 -10.83 4.13 -4.04
C GLU A 104 -10.40 5.28 -3.12
N VAL A 105 -9.76 6.32 -3.66
CA VAL A 105 -9.41 7.53 -2.88
C VAL A 105 -10.65 8.25 -2.36
N MET A 106 -11.67 8.44 -3.20
CA MET A 106 -12.95 9.07 -2.82
C MET A 106 -13.70 8.28 -1.74
N SER A 107 -13.44 6.97 -1.60
CA SER A 107 -14.02 6.15 -0.53
C SER A 107 -13.41 6.43 0.86
N VAL A 108 -12.27 7.12 0.90
CA VAL A 108 -11.65 7.56 2.15
C VAL A 108 -12.30 8.86 2.59
N GLU A 109 -12.89 8.88 3.78
CA GLU A 109 -13.50 10.08 4.34
C GLU A 109 -12.39 11.13 4.66
N PRO A 110 -12.56 12.41 4.23
CA PRO A 110 -11.54 13.45 4.40
C PRO A 110 -11.08 13.73 5.84
N LEU A 111 -12.00 13.83 6.80
CA LEU A 111 -11.67 14.12 8.21
C LEU A 111 -10.84 12.98 8.82
N TYR A 112 -11.31 11.75 8.68
CA TYR A 112 -10.60 10.54 9.07
C TYR A 112 -9.22 10.47 8.41
N ALA A 113 -9.08 10.81 7.13
CA ALA A 113 -7.79 10.77 6.46
C ALA A 113 -6.78 11.72 7.11
N LYS A 114 -7.23 12.92 7.49
CA LYS A 114 -6.43 13.92 8.18
C LYS A 114 -6.07 13.44 9.60
N GLU A 115 -7.07 13.06 10.39
CA GLU A 115 -6.86 12.58 11.76
C GLU A 115 -5.92 11.37 11.80
N ARG A 116 -6.06 10.46 10.83
CA ARG A 116 -5.17 9.30 10.69
C ARG A 116 -3.73 9.73 10.40
N ALA A 117 -3.52 10.69 9.50
CA ALA A 117 -2.18 11.20 9.21
C ALA A 117 -1.54 11.87 10.42
N ASP A 118 -2.30 12.73 11.11
CA ASP A 118 -1.83 13.42 12.32
C ASP A 118 -1.47 12.41 13.43
N ALA A 119 -2.28 11.36 13.62
CA ALA A 119 -1.98 10.30 14.58
C ALA A 119 -0.77 9.44 14.19
N ASP A 120 -0.63 9.10 12.91
CA ASP A 120 0.52 8.34 12.41
C ASP A 120 1.82 9.13 12.60
N ASP A 121 1.81 10.45 12.45
CA ASP A 121 2.96 11.33 12.73
C ASP A 121 3.37 11.30 14.21
N GLU A 122 2.41 11.40 15.13
CA GLU A 122 2.70 11.33 16.57
C GLU A 122 3.22 9.95 17.00
N LEU A 123 2.59 8.89 16.49
CA LEU A 123 3.01 7.51 16.78
C LEU A 123 4.40 7.21 16.24
N TRP A 124 4.75 7.78 15.08
CA TRP A 124 6.06 7.60 14.48
C TRP A 124 7.18 8.17 15.37
N LYS A 125 6.97 9.33 16.01
CA LYS A 125 7.93 9.87 17.00
C LYS A 125 8.15 8.89 18.15
N GLY A 126 7.08 8.26 18.63
CA GLY A 126 7.14 7.22 19.66
C GLY A 126 7.96 5.99 19.24
N ILE A 127 7.75 5.51 18.01
CA ILE A 127 8.48 4.37 17.43
C ILE A 127 9.97 4.70 17.31
N LEU A 128 10.31 5.87 16.75
CA LEU A 128 11.70 6.30 16.58
C LEU A 128 12.43 6.48 17.91
N SER A 129 11.72 6.87 18.97
CA SER A 129 12.29 6.99 20.32
C SER A 129 12.37 5.66 21.09
N GLY A 130 11.94 4.54 20.48
CA GLY A 130 11.90 3.22 21.12
C GLY A 130 10.84 3.06 22.21
N LYS A 131 9.95 4.05 22.39
CA LYS A 131 8.93 4.08 23.45
C LYS A 131 7.63 3.38 23.06
N ALA A 132 7.39 3.18 21.77
CA ALA A 132 6.16 2.58 21.26
C ALA A 132 6.41 1.19 20.65
N ASN A 133 5.49 0.27 20.91
CA ASN A 133 5.42 -1.04 20.27
C ASN A 133 4.09 -1.21 19.51
N LYS A 134 3.97 -2.27 18.70
CA LYS A 134 2.77 -2.53 17.89
C LYS A 134 1.46 -2.51 18.70
N GLN A 135 1.47 -3.07 19.91
CA GLN A 135 0.28 -3.10 20.76
C GLN A 135 -0.17 -1.69 21.19
N SER A 136 0.78 -0.83 21.58
CA SER A 136 0.47 0.55 21.95
C SER A 136 -0.04 1.39 20.77
N ILE A 137 0.44 1.09 19.56
CA ILE A 137 0.00 1.74 18.31
C ILE A 137 -1.44 1.35 17.99
N ASP A 138 -1.76 0.06 18.07
CA ASP A 138 -3.11 -0.44 17.79
C ASP A 138 -4.14 0.16 18.78
N VAL A 139 -3.77 0.31 20.06
CA VAL A 139 -4.62 0.96 21.07
C VAL A 139 -4.83 2.45 20.76
N ALA A 140 -3.79 3.16 20.35
CA ALA A 140 -3.88 4.59 20.03
C ALA A 140 -4.70 4.88 18.76
N LEU A 141 -4.68 3.97 17.78
CA LEU A 141 -5.44 4.10 16.53
C LEU A 141 -6.90 3.65 16.66
N ALA A 142 -7.23 2.81 17.66
CA ALA A 142 -8.57 2.25 17.81
C ALA A 142 -9.70 3.29 17.87
N PRO A 143 -9.58 4.44 18.57
CA PRO A 143 -10.64 5.46 18.59
C PRO A 143 -10.90 6.08 17.22
N ILE A 144 -9.84 6.35 16.44
CA ILE A 144 -9.93 6.94 15.09
C ILE A 144 -10.59 5.95 14.13
N GLU A 145 -10.21 4.67 14.20
CA GLU A 145 -10.85 3.63 13.39
C GLU A 145 -12.31 3.41 13.79
N ALA A 146 -12.63 3.46 15.09
CA ALA A 146 -14.00 3.33 15.59
C ALA A 146 -14.89 4.50 15.13
N ALA A 147 -14.39 5.74 15.21
CA ALA A 147 -15.11 6.93 14.75
C ALA A 147 -15.49 6.81 13.27
N LYS A 148 -14.55 6.37 12.42
CA LYS A 148 -14.84 6.07 11.01
C LYS A 148 -15.94 5.03 10.82
N GLN A 149 -15.97 3.96 11.62
CA GLN A 149 -17.03 2.94 11.49
C GLN A 149 -18.41 3.49 11.88
N VAL A 150 -18.46 4.34 12.91
CA VAL A 150 -19.69 5.02 13.35
C VAL A 150 -20.21 5.92 12.24
N ASP A 151 -19.35 6.74 11.63
CA ASP A 151 -19.74 7.64 10.54
C ASP A 151 -20.22 6.90 9.31
N VAL A 152 -19.54 5.81 8.92
CA VAL A 152 -19.98 4.93 7.82
C VAL A 152 -21.36 4.33 8.11
N THR A 153 -21.61 3.91 9.35
CA THR A 153 -22.90 3.32 9.77
C THR A 153 -24.02 4.36 9.72
N ASN A 154 -23.75 5.56 10.23
CA ASN A 154 -24.69 6.68 10.20
C ASN A 154 -25.03 7.11 8.77
N ALA A 155 -24.04 7.16 7.88
CA ALA A 155 -24.24 7.45 6.46
C ALA A 155 -25.13 6.40 5.79
N LYS A 156 -24.88 5.10 6.01
CA LYS A 156 -25.73 4.01 5.50
C LYS A 156 -27.18 4.13 6.01
N LYS A 157 -27.37 4.39 7.31
CA LYS A 157 -28.70 4.58 7.91
C LYS A 157 -29.45 5.77 7.30
N LYS A 158 -28.77 6.90 7.08
CA LYS A 158 -29.35 8.10 6.44
C LYS A 158 -29.79 7.82 4.99
N TYR A 159 -29.00 7.05 4.24
CA TYR A 159 -29.34 6.63 2.88
C TYR A 159 -30.59 5.72 2.86
N LEU A 160 -30.63 4.69 3.71
CA LEU A 160 -31.77 3.78 3.80
C LEU A 160 -33.07 4.51 4.20
N ARG A 161 -33.00 5.53 5.06
CA ARG A 161 -34.17 6.36 5.40
C ARG A 161 -34.70 7.16 4.21
N LYS A 162 -33.84 7.58 3.28
CA LYS A 162 -34.25 8.32 2.07
C LYS A 162 -34.92 7.43 1.03
N LEU A 163 -34.54 6.15 0.95
CA LEU A 163 -35.18 5.19 0.03
C LEU A 163 -36.57 4.72 0.49
N LYS A 164 -36.88 4.86 1.79
CA LYS A 164 -38.18 4.50 2.39
C LYS A 164 -39.20 5.65 2.36
N ARG A 165 -38.88 6.77 1.71
CA ARG A 165 -39.75 7.93 1.51
C ARG A 165 -39.97 8.09 0.02
#